data_AF-B8EQD0-F1
#
_entry.id   AF-B8EQD0-F1
#
_cell.length_a   1.000
_cell.length_b   1.000
_cell.length_c   1.000
_cell.angle_alpha   90.00
_cell.angle_beta   90.00
_cell.angle_gamma   90.00
#
_symmetry.space_group_name_H-M   'P 1'
#
loop_
_entity.id
_entity.type
_entity.pdbx_description
1 polymer ?
#
loop_
_entity_poly.entity_id
_entity_poly.type
_entity_poly.pdbx_seq_one_letter_code
_entity_poly.pdbx_strand_id
1 'polypeptide(L)'
;MLQQFVTVQGFGGKPLKRVLMTTSDEGVHVAEPGMLYAIRFGVSNPIAVSPEQVYNFDPPIFDDLLAQWQAEKQTCATTWAKLGQFQPMDEDEDDLDCDD
;
A
#
# COMPACT_ATOMS: atom_id res chain seq x y z
N MET A 1 -12.59 6.62 -11.30
CA MET A 1 -11.35 6.43 -10.51
C MET A 1 -11.04 4.94 -10.48
N LEU A 2 -9.97 4.52 -11.14
CA LEU A 2 -9.45 3.15 -10.99
C LEU A 2 -8.92 3.03 -9.55
N GLN A 3 -9.40 2.06 -8.80
CA GLN A 3 -8.92 1.80 -7.44
C GLN A 3 -7.58 1.08 -7.54
N GLN A 4 -6.50 1.70 -7.06
CA GLN A 4 -5.21 1.06 -6.95
C GLN A 4 -5.13 0.30 -5.64
N PHE A 5 -4.84 -1.00 -5.72
CA PHE A 5 -4.62 -1.84 -4.55
C PHE A 5 -3.12 -1.91 -4.23
N VAL A 6 -2.82 -1.97 -2.95
CA VAL A 6 -1.47 -2.19 -2.41
C VAL A 6 -1.51 -3.29 -1.36
N THR A 7 -0.36 -3.93 -1.16
CA THR A 7 -0.15 -4.85 -0.05
C THR A 7 0.61 -4.14 1.05
N VAL A 8 0.02 -4.08 2.24
CA VAL A 8 0.67 -3.50 3.43
C VAL A 8 1.12 -4.61 4.36
N GLN A 9 2.36 -4.54 4.81
CA GLN A 9 2.89 -5.40 5.86
C GLN A 9 2.41 -4.88 7.22
N GLY A 10 1.35 -5.51 7.76
CA GLY A 10 0.83 -5.20 9.08
C GLY A 10 1.70 -5.76 10.21
N PHE A 11 1.29 -5.48 11.44
CA PHE A 11 2.01 -5.94 12.64
C PHE A 11 2.25 -7.45 12.63
N GLY A 12 3.47 -7.84 12.99
CA GLY A 12 3.93 -9.23 12.97
C GLY A 12 4.28 -9.76 11.58
N GLY A 13 4.04 -9.02 10.49
CA GLY A 13 4.29 -9.50 9.12
C GLY A 13 3.04 -10.03 8.42
N LYS A 14 1.84 -9.73 8.95
CA LYS A 14 0.56 -10.07 8.32
C LYS A 14 0.35 -9.26 7.03
N PRO A 15 0.11 -9.89 5.87
CA PRO A 15 -0.25 -9.16 4.66
C PRO A 15 -1.68 -8.61 4.74
N LEU A 16 -1.84 -7.33 4.40
CA LEU A 16 -3.12 -6.62 4.38
C LEU A 16 -3.37 -6.03 3.00
N LYS A 17 -4.50 -6.40 2.38
CA LYS A 17 -4.96 -5.76 1.14
C LYS A 17 -5.59 -4.41 1.46
N ARG A 18 -5.04 -3.35 0.88
CA ARG A 18 -5.51 -1.98 1.08
C ARG A 18 -5.73 -1.26 -0.24
N VAL A 19 -6.51 -0.20 -0.21
CA VAL A 19 -6.70 0.74 -1.32
C VAL A 19 -5.79 1.93 -1.09
N LEU A 20 -4.96 2.28 -2.07
CA LEU A 20 -4.18 3.50 -2.05
C LEU A 20 -5.13 4.69 -2.16
N MET A 21 -5.02 5.63 -1.21
CA MET A 21 -5.85 6.84 -1.18
C MET A 21 -5.06 8.05 -1.69
N THR A 22 -3.87 8.27 -1.13
CA THR A 22 -2.96 9.34 -1.52
C THR A 22 -1.57 9.06 -0.93
N THR A 23 -0.57 9.81 -1.37
CA THR A 23 0.80 9.84 -0.83
C THR A 23 1.12 11.27 -0.42
N SER A 24 1.78 11.46 0.72
CA SER A 24 2.22 12.77 1.21
C SER A 24 3.54 12.64 1.96
N ASP A 25 4.09 13.75 2.43
CA ASP A 25 5.30 13.77 3.28
C ASP A 25 5.13 12.95 4.57
N GLU A 26 3.88 12.77 5.02
CA GLU A 26 3.53 11.97 6.20
C GLU A 26 3.48 10.46 5.91
N GLY A 27 3.58 10.06 4.64
CA GLY A 27 3.66 8.66 4.20
C GLY A 27 2.57 8.27 3.19
N VAL A 28 2.28 6.97 3.14
CA VAL A 28 1.26 6.42 2.22
C VAL A 28 -0.06 6.30 2.97
N HIS A 29 -1.09 6.97 2.47
CA HIS A 29 -2.44 6.88 3.02
C HIS A 29 -3.21 5.76 2.35
N VAL A 30 -3.68 4.81 3.16
CA VAL A 30 -4.37 3.62 2.69
C VAL A 30 -5.70 3.41 3.40
N ALA A 31 -6.63 2.75 2.73
CA ALA A 31 -7.96 2.44 3.28
C ALA A 31 -8.28 0.95 3.20
N GLU A 32 -9.16 0.48 4.09
CA GLU A 32 -9.81 -0.81 3.89
C GLU A 32 -10.82 -0.70 2.74
N PRO A 33 -10.87 -1.67 1.80
CA PRO A 33 -11.83 -1.62 0.69
C PRO A 33 -13.30 -1.48 1.14
N GLY A 34 -13.66 -2.11 2.26
CA GLY A 34 -15.01 -2.02 2.83
C GLY A 34 -15.34 -0.68 3.49
N MET A 35 -14.33 0.16 3.77
CA MET A 35 -14.49 1.43 4.48
C MET A 35 -14.51 2.65 3.56
N LEU A 36 -14.35 2.46 2.24
CA LEU A 36 -14.32 3.56 1.28
C LEU A 36 -15.58 4.43 1.31
N TYR A 37 -16.75 3.82 1.53
CA TYR A 37 -18.00 4.57 1.69
C TYR A 37 -17.94 5.45 2.94
N ALA A 38 -17.60 4.90 4.11
CA ALA A 38 -17.47 5.66 5.34
C ALA A 38 -16.47 6.82 5.22
N ILE A 39 -15.34 6.60 4.53
CA ILE A 39 -14.35 7.65 4.25
C ILE A 39 -14.94 8.75 3.37
N ARG A 40 -15.65 8.39 2.30
CA ARG A 40 -16.30 9.36 1.40
C ARG A 40 -17.29 10.27 2.12
N PHE A 41 -17.97 9.77 3.16
CA PHE A 41 -18.92 10.55 3.96
C PHE A 41 -18.31 11.18 5.22
N GLY A 42 -16.97 11.15 5.37
CA GLY A 42 -16.28 11.75 6.52
C GLY A 42 -16.52 11.03 7.85
N VAL A 43 -17.02 9.79 7.82
CA VAL A 43 -17.27 8.96 9.01
C VAL A 43 -15.99 8.23 9.45
N SER A 44 -15.03 8.06 8.55
CA SER A 44 -13.74 7.41 8.82
C SER A 44 -12.63 8.08 8.04
N ASN A 45 -11.38 7.90 8.50
CA ASN A 45 -10.20 8.45 7.84
C ASN A 45 -9.34 7.33 7.25
N PRO A 46 -8.60 7.60 6.16
CA PRO A 46 -7.48 6.77 5.74
C PRO A 46 -6.44 6.61 6.85
N ILE A 47 -5.67 5.54 6.78
CA ILE A 47 -4.59 5.22 7.71
C ILE A 47 -3.27 5.56 7.04
N ALA A 48 -2.42 6.34 7.71
CA ALA A 48 -1.04 6.57 7.30
C ALA A 48 -0.18 5.36 7.64
N VAL A 49 0.61 4.88 6.68
CA VAL A 49 1.58 3.80 6.87
C VAL A 49 2.93 4.20 6.28
N SER A 50 4.01 3.69 6.90
CA SER A 50 5.37 3.92 6.40
C SER A 50 5.52 3.35 4.99
N PRO A 51 6.12 4.09 4.04
CA PRO A 51 6.32 3.61 2.67
C PRO A 51 7.03 2.26 2.58
N GLU A 52 8.00 2.03 3.48
CA GLU A 52 8.76 0.77 3.59
C GLU A 52 7.89 -0.49 3.88
N GLN A 53 6.68 -0.28 4.40
CA GLN A 53 5.70 -1.33 4.68
C GLN A 53 4.71 -1.54 3.54
N VAL A 54 4.82 -0.77 2.45
CA VAL A 54 3.88 -0.78 1.33
C VAL A 54 4.54 -1.40 0.11
N TYR A 55 3.86 -2.38 -0.46
CA TYR A 55 4.31 -3.15 -1.61
C TYR A 55 3.24 -3.09 -2.70
N ASN A 56 3.63 -3.34 -3.95
CA ASN A 56 2.64 -3.45 -5.01
C ASN A 56 1.69 -4.63 -4.73
N PHE A 57 0.46 -4.54 -5.25
CA PHE A 57 -0.50 -5.63 -5.10
C PHE A 57 -0.39 -6.58 -6.28
N ASP A 58 -0.02 -7.82 -5.99
CA ASP A 58 -0.07 -8.95 -6.90
C ASP A 58 -0.90 -10.07 -6.23
N PRO A 59 -2.05 -10.48 -6.80
CA PRO A 59 -2.94 -11.45 -6.18
C PRO A 59 -2.27 -12.80 -5.82
N PRO A 60 -1.55 -13.49 -6.75
CA PRO A 60 -0.97 -14.79 -6.42
C PRO A 60 0.12 -14.70 -5.35
N ILE A 61 0.93 -13.65 -5.32
CA ILE A 61 1.94 -13.47 -4.26
C ILE A 61 1.28 -13.11 -2.92
N PHE A 62 0.23 -12.29 -2.95
CA PHE A 62 -0.53 -11.95 -1.75
C PHE A 62 -1.16 -13.20 -1.09
N ASP A 63 -1.75 -14.08 -1.90
CA ASP A 63 -2.36 -15.32 -1.41
C ASP A 63 -1.30 -16.26 -0.79
N ASP A 64 -0.10 -16.33 -1.36
CA ASP A 64 1.04 -17.08 -0.79
C ASP A 64 1.46 -16.52 0.57
N LEU A 65 1.63 -15.19 0.68
CA LEU A 65 1.93 -14.54 1.96
C LEU A 65 0.84 -14.79 3.01
N LEU A 66 -0.43 -14.74 2.59
CA LEU A 66 -1.55 -14.95 3.48
C LEU A 66 -1.57 -16.40 4.00
N ALA A 67 -1.29 -17.37 3.12
CA ALA A 67 -1.18 -18.78 3.49
C ALA A 67 -0.04 -19.03 4.49
N GLN A 68 1.15 -18.48 4.24
CA GLN A 68 2.29 -18.54 5.16
C GLN A 68 1.92 -17.96 6.54
N TRP A 69 1.33 -16.77 6.56
CA TRP A 69 0.89 -16.13 7.80
C TRP A 69 -0.17 -16.95 8.54
N GLN A 70 -1.12 -17.54 7.83
CA GLN A 70 -2.15 -18.37 8.44
C GLN A 70 -1.56 -19.63 9.08
N ALA A 71 -0.61 -20.27 8.42
CA ALA A 71 0.05 -21.50 8.89
C ALA A 71 0.99 -21.25 10.09
N GLU A 72 1.91 -20.29 9.98
CA GLU A 72 3.03 -20.18 10.94
C GLU A 72 3.06 -18.86 11.71
N LYS A 73 2.14 -17.93 11.42
CA LYS A 73 2.18 -16.54 11.94
C LYS A 73 3.53 -15.87 11.64
N GLN A 74 4.12 -16.23 10.50
CA GLN A 74 5.35 -15.66 9.95
C GLN A 74 5.24 -15.64 8.43
N THR A 75 5.95 -14.71 7.78
CA THR A 75 6.02 -14.61 6.32
C THR A 75 7.47 -14.51 5.88
N CYS A 76 7.77 -15.07 4.70
CA CYS A 76 9.13 -15.07 4.16
C CYS A 76 9.46 -13.74 3.47
N ALA A 77 10.59 -13.14 3.84
CA ALA A 77 11.11 -11.90 3.21
C ALA A 77 11.31 -12.03 1.69
N THR A 78 11.69 -13.21 1.21
CA THR A 78 11.84 -13.49 -0.23
C THR A 78 10.51 -13.47 -0.98
N THR A 79 9.39 -13.81 -0.33
CA THR A 79 8.06 -13.69 -0.93
C THR A 79 7.63 -12.23 -0.99
N TRP A 80 7.89 -11.45 0.05
CA TRP A 80 7.67 -9.99 0.05
C TRP A 80 8.43 -9.27 -1.06
N ALA A 81 9.70 -9.64 -1.27
CA ALA A 81 10.54 -9.03 -2.31
C ALA A 81 9.97 -9.18 -3.74
N LYS A 82 9.16 -10.23 -4.00
CA LYS A 82 8.53 -10.43 -5.32
C LYS A 82 7.46 -9.40 -5.64
N LEU A 83 6.82 -8.79 -4.63
CA LEU A 83 5.83 -7.73 -4.84
C LEU A 83 6.50 -6.43 -5.33
N GLY A 84 7.78 -6.23 -5.00
CA GLY A 84 8.44 -4.93 -5.17
C GLY A 84 7.91 -3.88 -4.19
N GLN A 85 8.79 -2.97 -3.78
CA GLN A 85 8.38 -1.82 -2.97
C GLN A 85 7.42 -0.94 -3.78
N PHE A 86 6.42 -0.39 -3.10
CA PHE A 86 5.54 0.60 -3.72
C PHE A 86 6.33 1.90 -3.89
N GLN A 87 6.38 2.39 -5.12
CA GLN A 87 6.90 3.72 -5.41
C GLN A 87 5.70 4.62 -5.71
N PRO A 88 5.52 5.72 -4.95
CA PRO A 88 4.61 6.76 -5.41
C PRO A 88 5.08 7.20 -6.80
N MET A 89 4.14 7.40 -7.73
CA MET A 89 4.47 8.21 -8.89
C MET A 89 4.67 9.62 -8.32
N ASP A 90 5.92 10.04 -8.23
CA ASP A 90 6.22 11.47 -8.14
C ASP A 90 5.54 12.09 -9.37
N GLU A 91 4.51 12.91 -9.14
CA GLU A 91 4.01 13.78 -10.21
C GLU A 91 5.23 14.61 -10.62
N ASP A 92 5.66 14.39 -11.86
CA ASP A 92 6.89 14.89 -12.44
C ASP A 92 7.21 16.29 -11.89
N GLU A 93 8.42 16.43 -11.33
CA GLU A 93 9.03 17.73 -11.16
C GLU A 93 8.87 18.45 -12.51
N ASP A 94 8.00 19.47 -12.55
CA ASP A 94 8.01 20.45 -13.60
C ASP A 94 9.41 21.09 -13.56
N ASP A 95 10.36 20.47 -14.27
CA ASP A 95 11.62 21.04 -14.75
C ASP A 95 11.26 22.24 -15.64
N LEU A 96 10.76 23.32 -15.02
CA LEU A 96 10.75 24.64 -15.60
C LEU A 96 12.13 25.24 -15.36
N ASP A 97 13.11 24.70 -16.07
CA ASP A 97 14.28 25.42 -16.53
C ASP A 97 13.79 26.58 -17.42
N CYS A 98 13.34 27.66 -16.78
CA CYS A 98 13.14 28.95 -17.43
C CYS A 98 14.47 29.72 -17.36
N ASP A 99 15.39 29.35 -18.25
CA ASP A 99 16.49 30.20 -18.68
C ASP A 99 15.91 31.33 -19.58
N ASP A 100 15.91 32.57 -19.08
CA ASP A 100 16.12 33.81 -19.86
C ASP A 100 16.55 34.98 -18.93
#